data_AF-A0A3D4TFI4-F1
#
_entry.id   AF-A0A3D4TFI4-F1
#
_cell.length_a   1.000
_cell.length_b   1.000
_cell.length_c   1.000
_cell.angle_alpha   90.00
_cell.angle_beta   90.00
_cell.angle_gamma   90.00
#
_symmetry.space_group_name_H-M   'P 1'
#
loop_
_entity.id
_entity.type
_entity.pdbx_description
1 polymer ?
#
loop_
_entity_poly.entity_id
_entity_poly.type
_entity_poly.pdbx_seq_one_letter_code
_entity_poly.pdbx_strand_id
1 'polypeptide(L)' 'DEECEKVGTEWLIQQSRELKKFGVPVLHYYTLGKPKVIWNVVKEII' A
#
# COMPACT_ATOMS: atom_id res chain seq x y z
N ASP A 1 -17.64 -0.20 -4.81
CA ASP A 1 -16.34 0.44 -5.06
C ASP A 1 -15.66 0.87 -3.78
N GLU A 2 -16.26 1.74 -2.97
CA GLU A 2 -15.65 2.25 -1.72
C GLU A 2 -15.21 1.14 -0.74
N GLU A 3 -16.07 0.17 -0.45
CA GLU A 3 -15.71 -0.97 0.42
C GLU A 3 -14.58 -1.83 -0.18
N CYS A 4 -14.56 -2.02 -1.49
CA CYS A 4 -13.48 -2.74 -2.16
C CYS A 4 -12.15 -1.98 -2.10
N GLU A 5 -12.19 -0.64 -2.22
CA GLU A 5 -11.01 0.21 -2.06
C GLU A 5 -10.48 0.17 -0.63
N LYS A 6 -11.36 0.14 0.37
CA LYS A 6 -10.98 -0.01 1.77
C LYS A 6 -10.27 -1.34 2.02
N VAL A 7 -10.87 -2.47 1.62
CA VAL A 7 -10.26 -3.80 1.75
C VAL A 7 -8.93 -3.87 0.99
N GLY A 8 -8.88 -3.33 -0.23
CA GLY A 8 -7.65 -3.28 -1.02
C GLY A 8 -6.55 -2.44 -0.35
N THR A 9 -6.92 -1.35 0.32
CA THR A 9 -6.00 -0.51 1.10
C THR A 9 -5.44 -1.27 2.30
N GLU A 10 -6.29 -1.94 3.07
CA GLU A 10 -5.88 -2.77 4.22
C GLU A 10 -4.91 -3.88 3.80
N TRP A 11 -5.20 -4.56 2.68
CA TRP A 11 -4.34 -5.59 2.12
C TRP A 11 -2.99 -5.03 1.65
N LEU A 12 -2.99 -3.88 0.98
CA LEU A 12 -1.76 -3.26 0.50
C LEU A 12 -0.84 -2.83 1.65
N ILE A 13 -1.41 -2.33 2.76
CA ILE A 13 -0.66 -2.01 3.98
C ILE A 13 -0.03 -3.27 4.57
N GLN A 14 -0.80 -4.34 4.73
CA GLN A 14 -0.29 -5.61 5.26
C GLN A 14 0.86 -6.14 4.41
N GLN A 15 0.66 -6.26 3.10
CA GLN A 15 1.68 -6.74 2.16
C GLN A 15 2.94 -5.89 2.21
N SER A 16 2.79 -4.56 2.26
CA SER A 16 3.94 -3.64 2.31
C SER A 16 4.75 -3.84 3.60
N ARG A 17 4.09 -4.08 4.74
CA ARG A 17 4.75 -4.38 6.03
C ARG A 17 5.49 -5.71 5.98
N GLU A 18 4.89 -6.75 5.40
CA GLU A 18 5.50 -8.08 5.25
C GLU A 18 6.75 -8.02 4.36
N LEU A 19 6.68 -7.32 3.22
CA LEU A 19 7.83 -7.14 2.33
C LEU A 19 8.95 -6.31 2.97
N LYS A 20 8.61 -5.25 3.72
CA LYS A 20 9.59 -4.47 4.47
C LYS A 20 10.26 -5.30 5.57
N LYS A 21 9.49 -6.12 6.30
CA LYS A 21 10.01 -7.07 7.29
C LYS A 21 10.92 -8.12 6.66
N PHE A 22 10.59 -8.58 5.46
CA PHE A 22 11.42 -9.50 4.68
C PHE A 22 12.75 -8.85 4.22
N GLY A 23 12.80 -7.52 4.13
CA GLY A 23 14.01 -6.77 3.80
C GLY A 23 14.19 -6.49 2.31
N VAL A 24 13.09 -6.36 1.55
CA VAL A 24 13.19 -5.91 0.15
C VAL A 24 13.84 -4.51 0.10
N PRO A 25 14.67 -4.23 -0.93
CA PRO A 25 15.39 -2.96 -0.99
C PRO A 25 14.46 -1.76 -1.25
N VAL A 26 13.38 -1.98 -2.02
CA VAL A 26 12.41 -0.93 -2.41
C VAL A 26 11.01 -1.51 -2.61
N LEU A 27 9.99 -0.66 -2.48
CA LEU A 27 8.61 -0.93 -2.86
C LEU A 27 8.20 0.04 -3.99
N HIS A 28 7.75 -0.49 -5.12
CA HIS A 28 7.25 0.28 -6.26
C HIS A 28 5.75 0.08 -6.40
N TYR A 29 4.99 1.17 -6.58
CA TYR A 29 3.53 1.15 -6.64
C TYR A 29 3.02 1.70 -7.98
N TYR A 30 2.09 0.98 -8.61
CA TYR A 30 1.30 1.49 -9.72
C TYR A 30 0.09 2.24 -9.20
N THR A 31 0.04 3.56 -9.39
CA THR A 31 -1.03 4.39 -8.83
C THR A 31 -2.37 4.23 -9.54
N LEU A 32 -2.37 3.81 -10.80
CA LEU A 32 -3.57 3.64 -11.63
C LEU A 32 -4.53 4.86 -11.58
N GLY A 33 -3.96 6.08 -11.54
CA GLY A 33 -4.71 7.33 -11.44
C GLY A 33 -5.22 7.69 -10.05
N LYS A 34 -4.90 6.91 -8.99
CA LYS A 34 -5.31 7.13 -7.60
C LYS A 34 -4.10 7.37 -6.67
N PRO A 35 -3.32 8.45 -6.86
CA PRO A 35 -2.08 8.68 -6.10
C PRO A 35 -2.33 8.87 -4.58
N LYS A 36 -3.51 9.36 -4.19
CA LYS A 36 -3.82 9.58 -2.77
C LYS A 36 -3.96 8.29 -1.97
N VAL A 37 -4.43 7.20 -2.60
CA VAL A 37 -4.49 5.86 -1.98
C VAL A 37 -3.08 5.40 -1.62
N ILE A 38 -2.16 5.45 -2.58
CA ILE A 38 -0.76 5.06 -2.36
C ILE A 38 -0.08 5.95 -1.32
N TRP A 39 -0.32 7.26 -1.36
CA TRP A 39 0.23 8.18 -0.35
C TRP A 39 -0.23 7.83 1.08
N ASN A 40 -1.53 7.53 1.26
CA ASN A 40 -2.06 7.13 2.56
C ASN A 40 -1.42 5.81 3.03
N VAL A 41 -1.29 4.81 2.14
CA VAL A 41 -0.65 3.53 2.45
C VAL A 41 0.80 3.71 2.87
N VAL A 42 1.59 4.49 2.12
CA VAL A 42 3.01 4.73 2.42
C VAL A 42 3.17 5.45 3.76
N LYS A 43 2.27 6.38 4.10
CA LYS A 43 2.26 7.07 5.38
C LYS A 43 2.06 6.13 6.59
N GLU A 44 1.37 5.01 6.42
CA GLU A 44 1.10 4.05 7.50
C GLU A 44 2.25 3.04 7.75
N ILE A 45 3.29 3.07 6.92
CA ILE A 45 4.38 2.07 6.93
C ILE A 45 5.79 2.68 6.99
N ILE A 46 5.90 4.01 6.93
CA ILE A 46 7.13 4.79 7.14
C ILE A 46 6.98 5.55 8.45
#